data_AF-B4Y215-F1
#
_entry.id   AF-B4Y215-F1
#
_cell.length_a   1.000
_cell.length_b   1.000
_cell.length_c   1.000
_cell.angle_alpha   90.00
_cell.angle_beta   90.00
_cell.angle_gamma   90.00
#
_symmetry.space_group_name_H-M   'P 1'
#
loop_
_entity.id
_entity.type
_entity.pdbx_description
1 polymer ?
#
loop_
_entity_poly.entity_id
_entity_poly.type
_entity_poly.pdbx_seq_one_letter_code
_entity_poly.pdbx_strand_id
1 'polypeptide(L)' 'RIEFKEGIYTRRVLYLEIRGQGAIPLTRTDENLTPREIEQKAAALAYFLRVPIEVF' A
#
# COMPACT_ATOMS: atom_id res chain seq x y z
N ARG A 1 -0.74 -8.88 1.37
CA ARG A 1 -1.13 -8.76 -0.07
C ARG A 1 -1.25 -7.28 -0.39
N ILE A 2 -0.69 -6.81 -1.50
CA ILE A 2 -0.87 -5.42 -1.93
C ILE A 2 -1.92 -5.44 -3.03
N GLU A 3 -3.06 -4.78 -2.82
CA GLU A 3 -4.12 -4.67 -3.83
C GLU A 3 -4.24 -3.22 -4.29
N PHE A 4 -4.14 -3.02 -5.60
CA PHE A 4 -4.44 -1.75 -6.25
C PHE A 4 -5.94 -1.71 -6.56
N LYS A 5 -6.71 -0.87 -5.84
CA LYS A 5 -8.11 -0.62 -6.15
C LYS A 5 -8.24 0.76 -6.76
N GLU A 6 -8.35 0.82 -8.08
CA GLU A 6 -8.62 2.08 -8.78
C GLU A 6 -10.11 2.41 -8.68
N GLY A 7 -10.42 3.49 -7.95
CA GLY A 7 -11.75 4.11 -8.02
C GLY A 7 -11.86 5.03 -9.23
N ILE A 8 -13.09 5.39 -9.60
CA ILE A 8 -13.48 6.25 -10.74
C ILE A 8 -13.03 7.72 -10.60
N TYR A 9 -12.13 8.01 -9.67
CA TYR A 9 -11.61 9.34 -9.39
C TYR A 9 -10.10 9.35 -9.66
N THR A 10 -9.54 10.50 -10.06
CA THR A 10 -8.07 10.79 -10.11
C THR A 10 -7.35 10.56 -8.77
N ARG A 11 -8.10 10.13 -7.76
CA ARG A 11 -7.74 9.87 -6.38
C ARG A 11 -7.45 8.38 -6.18
N ARG A 12 -6.20 7.98 -6.44
CA ARG A 12 -5.74 6.60 -6.24
C ARG A 12 -5.42 6.36 -4.77
N VAL A 13 -6.20 5.51 -4.11
CA VAL A 13 -5.93 5.07 -2.73
C VAL A 13 -5.40 3.65 -2.77
N LEU A 14 -4.16 3.46 -2.34
CA LEU A 14 -3.52 2.15 -2.26
C LEU A 14 -3.78 1.52 -0.91
N TYR A 15 -4.00 0.21 -0.87
CA TYR A 15 -4.23 -0.52 0.36
C TYR A 15 -3.20 -1.63 0.52
N LEU A 16 -2.58 -1.69 1.70
CA LEU A 16 -1.81 -2.82 2.17
C LEU A 16 -2.73 -3.75 2.95
N GLU A 17 -2.94 -4.96 2.47
CA GLU A 17 -3.62 -6.00 3.25
C GLU A 17 -2.61 -6.77 4.09
N ILE A 18 -2.79 -6.70 5.40
CA ILE A 18 -2.05 -7.51 6.38
C ILE A 18 -2.96 -8.63 6.85
N ARG A 19 -2.51 -9.88 6.72
CA ARG A 19 -3.28 -11.04 7.17
C ARG A 19 -3.58 -10.92 8.67
N GLY A 20 -4.86 -10.96 9.04
CA GLY A 20 -5.31 -10.84 10.43
C GLY A 20 -5.45 -9.41 10.97
N GLN A 21 -5.08 -8.37 10.21
CA GLN A 21 -5.11 -6.97 10.67
C GLN A 21 -5.99 -6.04 9.80
N GLY A 22 -6.36 -6.48 8.59
CA GLY A 22 -7.20 -5.71 7.65
C GLY A 22 -6.39 -4.87 6.66
N ALA A 23 -7.10 -4.05 5.87
CA ALA A 23 -6.51 -3.20 4.85
C ALA A 23 -6.13 -1.83 5.41
N ILE A 24 -4.85 -1.45 5.31
CA ILE A 24 -4.31 -0.16 5.74
C ILE A 24 -4.05 0.70 4.50
N PRO A 25 -4.55 1.95 4.42
CA PRO A 25 -4.24 2.83 3.30
C PRO A 25 -2.75 3.21 3.30
N LEU A 26 -2.08 2.99 2.18
CA LEU A 26 -0.67 3.32 1.92
C LEU A 26 -0.48 4.74 1.38
N THR A 27 -1.51 5.33 0.75
CA THR A 27 -1.43 6.67 0.17
C THR A 27 -2.39 7.63 0.87
N ARG A 28 -1.91 8.86 1.08
CA ARG A 28 -2.82 9.99 1.26
C ARG A 28 -3.54 10.23 -0.04
N THR A 29 -4.75 10.75 0.06
CA THR A 29 -5.76 10.80 -1.00
C THR A 29 -5.35 11.71 -2.19
N ASP A 30 -4.09 12.08 -2.39
CA ASP A 30 -3.67 13.02 -3.44
C ASP A 30 -2.25 12.77 -3.97
N GLU A 31 -1.52 11.77 -3.46
CA GLU A 31 -0.20 11.41 -3.97
C GLU A 31 -0.30 10.52 -5.23
N ASN A 32 0.17 11.04 -6.36
CA ASN A 32 0.46 10.25 -7.57
C ASN A 32 1.83 9.58 -7.44
N LEU A 33 1.91 8.50 -6.65
CA LEU A 33 3.15 7.73 -6.49
C LEU A 33 3.44 6.85 -7.71
N THR A 34 4.72 6.79 -8.08
CA THR A 34 5.24 5.78 -9.01
C THR A 34 5.25 4.39 -8.37
N PRO A 35 5.24 3.30 -9.15
CA PRO A 35 5.33 1.94 -8.61
C PRO A 35 6.48 1.73 -7.62
N ARG A 36 7.66 2.31 -7.90
CA ARG A 36 8.82 2.23 -7.02
C ARG A 36 8.61 2.92 -5.67
N GLU A 37 7.96 4.07 -5.66
CA GLU A 37 7.65 4.78 -4.41
C GLU A 37 6.61 4.02 -3.58
N ILE A 38 5.66 3.35 -4.25
CA ILE A 38 4.69 2.46 -3.61
C ILE A 38 5.40 1.31 -2.91
N GLU A 39 6.32 0.64 -3.60
CA GLU A 39 7.14 -0.43 -3.03
C GLU A 39 7.95 0.05 -1.83
N GLN A 40 8.59 1.22 -1.93
CA GLN A 40 9.38 1.80 -0.83
C GLN A 40 8.52 2.11 0.39
N LYS A 41 7.33 2.72 0.20
CA LYS A 41 6.41 3.00 1.32
C LYS A 41 5.87 1.71 1.94
N ALA A 42 5.53 0.71 1.12
CA ALA A 42 5.10 -0.59 1.62
C ALA A 42 6.21 -1.29 2.43
N ALA A 43 7.45 -1.24 1.95
CA ALA A 43 8.62 -1.78 2.65
C ALA A 43 8.87 -1.09 3.99
N ALA A 44 8.82 0.24 4.03
CA ALA A 44 8.96 1.01 5.26
C ALA A 44 7.86 0.67 6.28
N LEU A 45 6.60 0.56 5.82
CA LEU A 45 5.48 0.22 6.69
C LEU A 45 5.59 -1.19 7.25
N ALA A 46 5.96 -2.17 6.43
CA ALA A 46 6.13 -3.54 6.89
C ALA A 46 7.31 -3.70 7.86
N TYR A 47 8.42 -2.99 7.61
CA TYR A 47 9.54 -2.92 8.55
C TYR A 47 9.09 -2.37 9.91
N PHE A 48 8.33 -1.27 9.92
CA PHE A 48 7.79 -0.66 11.15
C PHE A 48 6.86 -1.62 11.91
N LEU A 49 5.97 -2.29 11.19
CA LEU A 49 5.00 -3.23 11.76
C LEU A 49 5.59 -4.62 12.07
N ARG A 50 6.85 -4.88 11.69
CA ARG A 50 7.52 -6.19 11.84
C ARG A 50 6.76 -7.33 11.14
N VAL A 51 6.10 -7.03 10.03
CA VAL A 51 5.35 -8.02 9.24
C VAL A 51 6.15 -8.43 8.00
N PRO A 52 6.15 -9.72 7.62
CA PRO A 52 6.78 -10.14 6.38
C PRO A 52 6.02 -9.61 5.16
N ILE A 53 6.76 -9.23 4.11
CA ILE A 53 6.20 -8.80 2.82
C ILE A 53 6.31 -9.96 1.84
N GLU A 54 5.20 -10.33 1.22
CA GLU A 54 5.18 -11.25 0.08
C GLU A 54 5.15 -10.41 -1.21
N VAL A 55 6.21 -10.47 -2.01
CA VAL A 55 6.30 -9.88 -3.37
C VAL A 55 6.26 -11.04 -4.35
N PHE A 56 5.31 -11.04 -5.29
CA PHE A 56 5.15 -12.05 -6.33
C PHE A 56 5.42 -11.44 -7.70
#